data_AF-A0A4Q4XZZ7-F1
#
_entry.id   AF-A0A4Q4XZZ7-F1
#
_cell.length_a   1.000
_cell.length_b   1.000
_cell.length_c   1.000
_cell.angle_alpha   90.00
_cell.angle_beta   90.00
_cell.angle_gamma   90.00
#
_symmetry.space_group_name_H-M   'P 1'
#
loop_
_entity.id
_entity.type
_entity.pdbx_description
1 polymer ?
#
loop_
_entity_poly.entity_id
_entity_poly.type
_entity_poly.pdbx_seq_one_letter_code
_entity_poly.pdbx_strand_id
1 'polypeptide(L)'
;MEVAAGGIALFQLLDRVIQVSKHIIDTVKGAPNDIRLIHSEIVTLQLILKQLQDSGTLNIPVLTGNNGPLQRCQMAVGELEILLPRDAVFLSSGKRRKTCKITFATLAWALNESKAKKLLAEISQQKGTILLVLSGDMVQDIRAIKDVSDPAEG
;
A
#
# COMPACT_ATOMS: atom_id res chain seq x y z
N MET A 1 -3.33 23.60 -0.56
CA MET A 1 -2.61 22.92 -1.66
C MET A 1 -1.71 21.79 -1.15
N GLU A 2 -2.05 21.12 -0.05
CA GLU A 2 -1.24 20.04 0.58
C GLU A 2 -1.64 18.63 0.13
N VAL A 3 -2.91 18.45 -0.27
CA VAL A 3 -3.52 17.12 -0.49
C VAL A 3 -2.90 16.38 -1.70
N ALA A 4 -2.51 17.12 -2.74
CA ALA A 4 -1.83 16.55 -3.91
C ALA A 4 -0.42 16.03 -3.58
N ALA A 5 0.28 16.63 -2.60
CA ALA A 5 1.63 16.21 -2.21
C ALA A 5 1.61 14.89 -1.42
N GLY A 6 0.58 14.67 -0.58
CA GLY A 6 0.42 13.44 0.20
C GLY A 6 0.17 12.20 -0.66
N GLY A 7 -0.67 12.31 -1.69
CA GLY A 7 -0.91 11.22 -2.64
C GLY A 7 0.34 10.82 -3.42
N ILE A 8 1.10 11.80 -3.93
CA ILE A 8 2.34 11.55 -4.68
C ILE A 8 3.39 10.85 -3.80
N ALA A 9 3.56 11.29 -2.56
CA ALA A 9 4.51 10.68 -1.64
C ALA A 9 4.14 9.22 -1.30
N LEU A 10 2.84 8.92 -1.16
CA LEU A 10 2.34 7.56 -0.94
C LEU A 10 2.60 6.67 -2.17
N PHE A 11 2.31 7.13 -3.40
CA PHE A 11 2.60 6.34 -4.60
C PHE A 11 4.07 5.99 -4.75
N GLN A 12 4.96 6.96 -4.52
CA GLN A 12 6.41 6.73 -4.55
C GLN A 12 6.86 5.70 -3.50
N LEU A 13 6.28 5.73 -2.30
CA LEU A 13 6.55 4.74 -1.26
C LEU A 13 6.11 3.33 -1.69
N LEU A 14 4.90 3.22 -2.26
CA LEU A 14 4.36 1.94 -2.76
C LEU A 14 5.26 1.38 -3.86
N ASP A 15 5.68 2.20 -4.84
CA ASP A 15 6.56 1.76 -5.92
C ASP A 15 7.89 1.20 -5.41
N ARG A 16 8.50 1.86 -4.41
CA ARG A 16 9.75 1.39 -3.80
C ARG A 16 9.55 0.05 -3.11
N VAL A 17 8.49 -0.11 -2.31
CA VAL A 17 8.19 -1.36 -1.61
C VAL A 17 7.88 -2.50 -2.61
N ILE A 18 7.14 -2.22 -3.68
CA ILE A 18 6.84 -3.18 -4.76
C ILE A 18 8.14 -3.64 -5.42
N GLN A 19 9.04 -2.71 -5.76
CA GLN A 19 10.30 -3.01 -6.42
C GLN A 19 11.21 -3.89 -5.54
N VAL A 20 11.38 -3.53 -4.26
CA VAL A 20 12.24 -4.28 -3.34
C VAL A 20 11.66 -5.68 -3.06
N SER A 21 10.37 -5.77 -2.75
CA SER A 21 9.72 -7.06 -2.47
C SER A 21 9.76 -7.98 -3.69
N LYS A 22 9.51 -7.46 -4.90
CA LYS A 22 9.63 -8.22 -6.15
C LYS A 22 11.05 -8.75 -6.36
N HIS A 23 12.06 -7.90 -6.17
CA HIS A 23 13.46 -8.31 -6.31
C HIS A 23 13.82 -9.46 -5.36
N ILE A 24 13.36 -9.40 -4.11
CA ILE A 24 13.59 -10.47 -3.12
C ILE A 24 12.90 -11.77 -3.57
N ILE A 25 11.65 -11.70 -4.04
CA ILE A 25 10.89 -12.86 -4.53
C ILE A 25 11.60 -13.52 -5.72
N ASP A 26 12.14 -12.72 -6.63
CA ASP A 26 12.80 -13.20 -7.86
C ASP A 26 14.21 -13.77 -7.59
N THR A 27 14.92 -13.24 -6.60
CA THR A 27 16.33 -13.59 -6.34
C THR A 27 16.54 -14.60 -5.22
N VAL A 28 15.61 -14.71 -4.26
CA VAL A 28 15.72 -15.63 -3.13
C VAL A 28 14.84 -16.86 -3.38
N LYS A 29 15.50 -18.00 -3.66
CA LYS A 29 14.81 -19.29 -3.80
C LYS A 29 14.11 -19.63 -2.49
N GLY A 30 12.79 -19.75 -2.51
CA GLY A 30 11.98 -19.93 -1.30
C GLY A 30 11.82 -18.64 -0.48
N ALA A 31 11.71 -17.48 -1.14
CA ALA A 31 11.44 -16.20 -0.49
C ALA A 31 10.35 -16.31 0.60
N PRO A 32 10.54 -15.68 1.78
CA PRO A 32 9.63 -15.79 2.89
C PRO A 32 8.19 -15.49 2.48
N ASN A 33 7.24 -16.29 2.98
CA ASN A 33 5.81 -16.11 2.65
C ASN A 33 5.35 -14.68 2.97
N ASP A 34 5.82 -14.12 4.06
CA ASP A 34 5.49 -12.76 4.47
C ASP A 34 5.92 -11.69 3.45
N ILE A 35 7.05 -11.88 2.76
CA ILE A 35 7.47 -10.96 1.68
C ILE A 35 6.51 -11.03 0.50
N ARG A 36 6.01 -12.22 0.17
CA ARG A 36 5.00 -12.41 -0.89
C ARG A 36 3.68 -11.76 -0.51
N LEU A 37 3.27 -11.89 0.75
CA LEU A 37 2.09 -11.22 1.30
C LEU A 37 2.26 -9.69 1.25
N ILE A 38 3.41 -9.16 1.65
CA ILE A 38 3.72 -7.73 1.50
C ILE A 38 3.59 -7.28 0.05
N HIS A 39 4.20 -8.02 -0.87
CA HIS A 39 4.11 -7.69 -2.28
C HIS A 39 2.65 -7.62 -2.76
N SER A 40 1.87 -8.67 -2.48
CA SER A 40 0.43 -8.73 -2.80
C SER A 40 -0.34 -7.53 -2.25
N GLU A 41 -0.17 -7.23 -0.96
CA GLU A 41 -1.02 -6.24 -0.31
C GLU A 41 -0.66 -4.83 -0.75
N ILE A 42 0.62 -4.56 -1.01
CA ILE A 42 1.07 -3.25 -1.49
C ILE A 42 0.68 -3.03 -2.95
N VAL A 43 0.76 -4.05 -3.81
CA VAL A 43 0.23 -3.97 -5.19
C VAL A 43 -1.28 -3.71 -5.18
N THR A 44 -2.02 -4.41 -4.32
CA THR A 44 -3.47 -4.23 -4.19
C THR A 44 -3.82 -2.83 -3.69
N LEU A 45 -3.10 -2.34 -2.66
CA LEU A 45 -3.28 -0.97 -2.17
C LEU A 45 -3.01 0.06 -3.25
N GLN A 46 -1.93 -0.10 -4.03
CA GLN A 46 -1.63 0.79 -5.14
C GLN A 46 -2.75 0.81 -6.19
N LEU A 47 -3.31 -0.36 -6.53
CA LEU A 47 -4.41 -0.44 -7.48
C LEU A 47 -5.64 0.33 -7.00
N ILE A 48 -6.04 0.13 -5.73
CA ILE A 48 -7.17 0.85 -5.12
C ILE A 48 -6.93 2.36 -5.16
N LEU A 49 -5.73 2.82 -4.81
CA LEU A 49 -5.40 4.25 -4.81
C LEU A 49 -5.39 4.84 -6.22
N LYS A 50 -4.92 4.10 -7.23
CA LYS A 50 -5.00 4.53 -8.64
C LYS A 50 -6.45 4.65 -9.08
N GLN A 51 -7.30 3.68 -8.74
CA GLN A 51 -8.73 3.77 -9.04
C GLN A 51 -9.38 5.00 -8.41
N LEU A 52 -9.04 5.33 -7.15
CA LEU A 52 -9.52 6.56 -6.47
C LEU A 52 -8.98 7.84 -7.11
N GLN A 53 -7.76 7.80 -7.63
CA GLN A 53 -7.17 8.92 -8.36
C GLN A 53 -7.94 9.15 -9.67
N ASP A 54 -8.20 8.08 -10.42
CA ASP A 54 -8.89 8.11 -11.71
C ASP A 54 -10.36 8.54 -11.56
N SER A 55 -11.03 8.14 -10.46
CA SER A 55 -12.40 8.57 -10.15
C SER A 55 -12.49 9.96 -9.53
N GLY A 56 -11.37 10.61 -9.21
CA GLY A 56 -11.33 11.92 -8.54
C GLY A 56 -11.71 11.89 -7.04
N THR A 57 -11.96 10.72 -6.47
CA THR A 57 -12.38 10.56 -5.06
C THR A 57 -11.19 10.51 -4.09
N LEU A 58 -9.95 10.46 -4.57
CA LEU A 58 -8.75 10.46 -3.72
C LEU A 58 -8.67 11.68 -2.78
N ASN A 59 -9.27 12.81 -3.18
CA ASN A 59 -9.18 14.08 -2.45
C ASN A 59 -10.35 14.32 -1.48
N ILE A 60 -11.24 13.34 -1.26
CA ILE A 60 -12.37 13.54 -0.35
C ILE A 60 -11.89 13.72 1.10
N PRO A 61 -12.46 14.68 1.86
CA PRO A 61 -11.98 15.03 3.20
C PRO A 61 -11.88 13.86 4.18
N VAL A 62 -12.78 12.87 4.05
CA VAL A 62 -12.78 11.67 4.89
C VAL A 62 -11.54 10.79 4.67
N LEU A 63 -10.93 10.81 3.48
CA LEU A 63 -9.71 10.08 3.17
C LEU A 63 -8.44 10.88 3.52
N THR A 64 -8.51 12.20 3.33
CA THR A 64 -7.36 13.12 3.41
C THR A 64 -7.26 13.90 4.71
N GLY A 65 -8.22 13.71 5.63
CA GLY A 65 -8.22 14.36 6.93
C GLY A 65 -6.95 14.05 7.73
N ASN A 66 -6.67 14.86 8.75
CA ASN A 66 -5.55 14.60 9.66
C ASN A 66 -5.74 13.23 10.34
N ASN A 67 -4.70 12.40 10.33
CA ASN A 67 -4.77 10.98 10.69
C ASN A 67 -5.84 10.19 9.89
N GLY A 68 -6.14 10.62 8.67
CA GLY A 68 -7.02 9.93 7.75
C GLY A 68 -6.40 8.65 7.18
N PRO A 69 -7.20 7.80 6.52
CA PRO A 69 -6.73 6.53 5.97
C PRO A 69 -5.51 6.65 5.06
N LEU A 70 -5.42 7.72 4.25
CA LEU A 70 -4.28 7.92 3.35
C LEU A 70 -2.98 8.24 4.10
N GLN A 71 -3.04 9.10 5.11
CA GLN A 71 -1.87 9.42 5.94
C GLN A 71 -1.42 8.20 6.74
N ARG A 72 -2.37 7.42 7.30
CA ARG A 72 -2.05 6.17 8.02
C ARG A 72 -1.42 5.14 7.11
N CYS A 73 -1.94 4.97 5.88
CA CYS A 73 -1.29 4.16 4.86
C CYS A 73 0.13 4.63 4.57
N GLN A 74 0.33 5.95 4.37
CA GLN A 74 1.65 6.52 4.12
C GLN A 74 2.65 6.23 5.25
N MET A 75 2.23 6.39 6.50
CA MET A 75 3.06 6.09 7.67
C MET A 75 3.40 4.60 7.74
N ALA A 76 2.39 3.72 7.63
CA ALA A 76 2.60 2.27 7.73
C ALA A 76 3.47 1.73 6.58
N VAL A 77 3.26 2.21 5.34
CA VAL A 77 4.09 1.84 4.19
C VAL A 77 5.51 2.40 4.34
N GLY A 78 5.67 3.62 4.86
CA GLY A 78 6.98 4.19 5.18
C GLY A 78 7.75 3.37 6.20
N GLU A 79 7.10 2.94 7.29
CA GLU A 79 7.72 2.05 8.26
C GLU A 79 8.06 0.68 7.65
N LEU A 80 7.18 0.14 6.81
CA LEU A 80 7.41 -1.14 6.12
C LEU A 80 8.62 -1.05 5.18
N GLU A 81 8.78 0.07 4.47
CA GLU A 81 9.90 0.35 3.59
C GLU A 81 11.25 0.38 4.34
N ILE A 82 11.25 0.78 5.60
CA ILE A 82 12.46 0.78 6.44
C ILE A 82 12.87 -0.65 6.83
N LEU A 83 11.91 -1.56 6.98
CA LEU A 83 12.18 -2.95 7.33
C LEU A 83 12.72 -3.77 6.16
N LEU A 84 12.48 -3.32 4.93
CA LEU A 84 12.94 -4.02 3.73
C LEU A 84 14.43 -3.74 3.46
N PRO A 85 15.22 -4.77 3.10
CA PRO A 85 16.64 -4.60 2.82
C PRO A 85 16.87 -3.81 1.52
N ARG A 86 17.06 -2.49 1.63
CA ARG A 86 17.27 -1.55 0.52
C ARG A 86 18.57 -1.83 -0.27
N ASP A 87 19.62 -2.24 0.42
CA ASP A 87 20.96 -2.48 -0.17
C ASP A 87 21.08 -3.78 -0.98
N ALA A 88 20.05 -4.62 -0.95
CA ALA A 88 20.00 -5.84 -1.75
C ALA A 88 19.83 -5.52 -3.25
N VAL A 89 19.12 -4.42 -3.57
CA VAL A 89 18.67 -4.11 -4.94
C VAL A 89 19.77 -3.47 -5.80
N PHE A 90 20.72 -2.72 -5.21
CA PHE A 90 21.66 -1.88 -5.97
C PHE A 90 23.06 -2.48 -6.22
N LEU A 91 23.42 -3.64 -5.66
CA LEU A 91 24.83 -4.08 -5.58
C LEU A 91 25.10 -5.47 -6.19
N SER A 92 24.43 -5.82 -7.28
CA SER A 92 24.34 -7.20 -7.81
C SER A 92 25.53 -7.72 -8.63
N SER A 93 26.76 -7.22 -8.45
CA SER A 93 27.91 -7.61 -9.31
C SER A 93 28.78 -8.81 -8.86
N GLY A 94 28.45 -9.56 -7.80
CA GLY A 94 29.33 -10.68 -7.37
C GLY A 94 28.67 -11.89 -6.71
N LYS A 95 29.01 -13.11 -7.16
CA LYS A 95 28.43 -14.41 -6.72
C LYS A 95 28.58 -14.71 -5.22
N ARG A 96 29.76 -14.45 -4.63
CA ARG A 96 30.01 -14.62 -3.18
C ARG A 96 29.33 -13.55 -2.31
N ARG A 97 29.23 -12.32 -2.84
CA ARG A 97 28.58 -11.19 -2.16
C ARG A 97 27.06 -11.37 -2.13
N LYS A 98 26.48 -12.05 -3.12
CA LYS A 98 25.05 -12.42 -3.16
C LYS A 98 24.68 -13.41 -2.04
N THR A 99 25.46 -14.47 -1.80
CA THR A 99 25.12 -15.49 -0.79
C THR A 99 25.15 -14.95 0.65
N CYS A 100 26.20 -14.24 1.08
CA CYS A 100 26.23 -13.62 2.41
C CYS A 100 25.11 -12.58 2.61
N LYS A 101 24.73 -11.84 1.57
CA LYS A 101 23.63 -10.88 1.63
C LYS A 101 22.26 -11.54 1.72
N ILE A 102 22.06 -12.68 1.05
CA ILE A 102 20.84 -13.47 1.17
C ILE A 102 20.68 -13.96 2.62
N THR A 103 21.74 -14.50 3.23
CA THR A 103 21.68 -14.94 4.63
C THR A 103 21.42 -13.77 5.59
N PHE A 104 22.06 -12.61 5.37
CA PHE A 104 21.84 -11.43 6.20
C PHE A 104 20.43 -10.83 6.01
N ALA A 105 19.91 -10.83 4.78
CA ALA A 105 18.54 -10.42 4.50
C ALA A 105 17.52 -11.36 5.15
N THR A 106 17.75 -12.68 5.12
CA THR A 106 16.90 -13.66 5.80
C THR A 106 16.94 -13.49 7.33
N LEU A 107 18.11 -13.21 7.91
CA LEU A 107 18.24 -12.98 9.36
C LEU A 107 17.62 -11.66 9.79
N ALA A 108 17.88 -10.57 9.06
CA ALA A 108 17.25 -9.28 9.30
C ALA A 108 15.72 -9.36 9.11
N TRP A 109 15.25 -10.18 8.15
CA TRP A 109 13.84 -10.44 7.95
C TRP A 109 13.20 -11.13 9.16
N ALA A 110 13.80 -12.20 9.67
CA ALA A 110 13.27 -12.93 10.83
C ALA A 110 13.14 -12.03 12.07
N LEU A 111 14.05 -11.08 12.26
CA LEU A 111 13.99 -10.10 13.37
C LEU A 111 12.88 -9.07 13.18
N ASN A 112 12.54 -8.74 11.93
CA ASN A 112 11.53 -7.74 11.58
C ASN A 112 10.15 -8.35 11.30
N GLU A 113 10.02 -9.67 11.27
CA GLU A 113 8.82 -10.40 10.85
C GLU A 113 7.57 -9.99 11.65
N SER A 114 7.67 -9.96 12.97
CA SER A 114 6.56 -9.57 13.85
C SER A 114 6.10 -8.13 13.59
N LYS A 115 7.05 -7.20 13.41
CA LYS A 115 6.74 -5.80 13.11
C LYS A 115 6.13 -5.67 11.71
N ALA A 116 6.65 -6.40 10.72
CA ALA A 116 6.11 -6.40 9.36
C ALA A 116 4.68 -6.93 9.31
N LYS A 117 4.37 -8.00 10.05
CA LYS A 117 3.00 -8.54 10.19
C LYS A 117 2.04 -7.53 10.81
N LYS A 118 2.48 -6.80 11.84
CA LYS A 118 1.68 -5.74 12.46
C LYS A 118 1.37 -4.62 11.45
N LEU A 119 2.38 -4.13 10.74
CA LEU A 119 2.20 -3.09 9.71
C LEU A 119 1.30 -3.57 8.56
N LEU A 120 1.41 -4.83 8.15
CA LEU A 120 0.52 -5.46 7.16
C LEU A 120 -0.94 -5.47 7.62
N ALA A 121 -1.19 -5.79 8.89
CA ALA A 121 -2.54 -5.77 9.46
C ALA A 121 -3.09 -4.34 9.49
N GLU A 122 -2.28 -3.35 9.86
CA GLU A 122 -2.66 -1.93 9.83
C GLU A 122 -3.00 -1.46 8.41
N ILE A 123 -2.16 -1.80 7.42
CA ILE A 123 -2.41 -1.51 5.99
C ILE A 123 -3.71 -2.16 5.52
N SER A 124 -3.93 -3.43 5.88
CA SER A 124 -5.14 -4.17 5.51
C SER A 124 -6.40 -3.56 6.12
N GLN A 125 -6.32 -3.09 7.37
CA GLN A 125 -7.40 -2.37 8.03
C GLN A 125 -7.72 -1.06 7.30
N GLN A 126 -6.71 -0.25 6.98
CA GLN A 126 -6.94 1.02 6.28
C GLN A 126 -7.49 0.80 4.87
N LYS A 127 -7.05 -0.25 4.16
CA LYS A 127 -7.64 -0.68 2.89
C LYS A 127 -9.14 -0.96 3.03
N GLY A 128 -9.54 -1.67 4.08
CA GLY A 128 -10.95 -1.92 4.39
C GLY A 128 -11.73 -0.62 4.65
N THR A 129 -11.16 0.32 5.41
CA THR A 129 -11.76 1.63 5.63
C THR A 129 -11.92 2.44 4.34
N ILE A 130 -10.91 2.44 3.46
CA ILE A 130 -10.96 3.13 2.17
C ILE A 130 -12.07 2.55 1.28
N LEU A 131 -12.17 1.23 1.20
CA LEU A 131 -13.22 0.55 0.44
C LEU A 131 -14.62 0.82 0.99
N LEU A 132 -14.77 0.90 2.32
CA LEU A 132 -16.04 1.23 2.96
C LEU A 132 -16.48 2.66 2.64
N VAL A 133 -15.55 3.62 2.71
CA VAL A 133 -15.81 5.00 2.31
C VAL A 133 -16.27 5.06 0.86
N LEU A 134 -15.56 4.38 -0.06
CA LEU A 134 -15.93 4.32 -1.47
C LEU A 134 -17.33 3.71 -1.68
N SER A 135 -17.62 2.62 -0.98
CA SER A 135 -18.94 1.96 -1.07
C SER A 135 -20.06 2.87 -0.54
N GLY A 136 -19.79 3.63 0.53
CA GLY A 136 -20.72 4.62 1.07
C GLY A 136 -21.02 5.74 0.08
N ASP A 137 -19.99 6.25 -0.59
CA ASP A 137 -20.09 7.29 -1.63
C ASP A 137 -20.94 6.80 -2.82
N MET A 138 -20.64 5.60 -3.33
CA MET A 138 -21.41 4.97 -4.41
C MET A 138 -22.89 4.78 -4.05
N VAL A 139 -23.21 4.46 -2.79
CA VAL A 139 -24.60 4.33 -2.32
C VAL A 139 -25.32 5.69 -2.31
N GLN A 140 -24.62 6.79 -2.00
CA GLN A 140 -25.21 8.13 -2.08
C GLN A 140 -25.49 8.52 -3.55
N ASP A 141 -24.56 8.24 -4.46
CA ASP A 141 -24.74 8.51 -5.89
C ASP A 141 -25.94 7.74 -6.47
N ILE A 142 -26.10 6.46 -6.12
CA ILE A 142 -27.25 5.65 -6.54
C ILE A 142 -28.56 6.23 -6.01
N ARG A 143 -28.58 6.71 -4.76
CA ARG A 143 -29.78 7.36 -4.19
C ARG A 143 -30.10 8.66 -4.90
N ALA A 144 -29.10 9.48 -5.22
CA ALA A 144 -29.30 10.71 -5.98
C ALA A 144 -29.90 10.45 -7.38
N ILE A 145 -29.49 9.37 -8.07
CA ILE A 145 -30.09 8.97 -9.35
C ILE A 145 -31.57 8.56 -9.17
N LYS A 146 -31.89 7.86 -8.08
CA LYS A 146 -33.26 7.46 -7.78
C LYS A 146 -34.16 8.67 -7.47
N ASP A 147 -33.69 9.60 -6.64
CA ASP A 147 -34.44 10.79 -6.27
C ASP A 147 -34.68 11.74 -7.47
N VAL A 148 -33.81 11.71 -8.48
CA VAL A 148 -34.01 12.42 -9.76
C VAL A 148 -34.98 11.67 -10.69
N SER A 149 -35.10 10.35 -10.56
CA SER A 149 -35.94 9.52 -11.44
C SER A 149 -37.37 9.31 -10.93
N ASP A 150 -37.68 9.65 -9.67
CA ASP A 150 -39.05 9.73 -9.19
C ASP A 150 -39.63 11.12 -9.52
N PRO A 151 -40.44 11.29 -10.59
CA PRO A 151 -41.12 12.55 -10.82
C PRO A 151 -42.06 12.82 -9.64
N ALA A 152 -42.08 14.08 -9.18
CA ALA A 152 -43.10 14.57 -8.27
C ALA A 152 -44.48 14.36 -8.90
N GLU A 153 -45.12 13.24 -8.57
CA GLU A 153 -46.54 13.07 -8.84
C GLU A 153 -47.30 14.03 -7.91
N GLY A 154 -47.99 14.98 -8.54
CA GLY A 154 -48.88 15.95 -7.90
C GLY A 154 -50.24 15.36 -7.54
#